data_AF-A0A4R8EMI8-F1
#
_entry.id   AF-A0A4R8EMI8-F1
#
_cell.length_a   1.000
_cell.length_b   1.000
_cell.length_c   1.000
_cell.angle_alpha   90.00
_cell.angle_beta   90.00
_cell.angle_gamma   90.00
#
_symmetry.space_group_name_H-M   'P 1'
#
loop_
_entity.id
_entity.type
_entity.pdbx_description
1 polymer ?
#
loop_
_entity_poly.entity_id
_entity_poly.type
_entity_poly.pdbx_seq_one_letter_code
_entity_poly.pdbx_strand_id
1 'polypeptide(L)'
;MEKSIYLIIFLLIVNLSKGQTKFTISYSQGFGSLPTFSNYTDDQLVSMKQAVDIFNYVKNETGIEFKYSYAGCEKRAHAVSLLLNAKKIKHYKIWNFDPMLVSLFNKSQKPTATSKAGLSPNISWAYHVAILVFVNEGKEVVPMIVDPALSDELITQQKWLDLQNAPTSYFTIIDPVWYNYATTDKFKYYCNNTAYPLPPCMDGLLTGDFFRNDGISLQEMWVEEALAVNEVAIKMIKDVLKENPSSEKRKVFINLIENFDSLTNALKGTIVSDEIKPYKDFLAPFQKQFASSKSAWKKRLDAVR
;
A
#
# COMPACT_ATOMS: atom_id res chain seq x y z
N MET A 1 12.11 -37.85 -21.38
CA MET A 1 12.71 -36.51 -21.11
C MET A 1 12.15 -36.03 -19.79
N GLU A 2 12.78 -36.47 -18.70
CA GLU A 2 12.46 -36.03 -17.35
C GLU A 2 12.98 -34.60 -17.19
N LYS A 3 12.08 -33.64 -17.02
CA LYS A 3 12.45 -32.32 -16.50
C LYS A 3 12.45 -32.43 -14.98
N SER A 4 13.60 -32.80 -14.41
CA SER A 4 13.87 -32.61 -13.00
C SER A 4 13.70 -31.13 -12.66
N ILE A 5 12.63 -30.80 -11.96
CA ILE A 5 12.46 -29.47 -11.37
C ILE A 5 13.41 -29.43 -10.18
N TYR A 6 14.55 -28.76 -10.37
CA TYR A 6 15.40 -28.38 -9.25
C TYR A 6 14.58 -27.48 -8.33
N LEU A 7 14.24 -28.00 -7.14
CA LEU A 7 13.92 -27.17 -5.99
C LEU A 7 15.18 -26.35 -5.72
N ILE A 8 15.28 -25.17 -6.33
CA ILE A 8 16.35 -24.22 -6.00
C ILE A 8 16.07 -23.82 -4.55
N ILE A 9 16.85 -24.42 -3.65
CA ILE A 9 17.00 -24.00 -2.26
C ILE A 9 17.38 -22.52 -2.32
N PHE A 10 16.42 -21.65 -1.99
CA PHE A 10 16.67 -20.22 -1.92
C PHE A 10 17.66 -19.99 -0.78
N LEU A 11 18.88 -19.64 -1.18
CA LEU A 11 20.01 -19.33 -0.31
C LEU A 11 19.61 -18.25 0.70
N LEU A 12 19.61 -18.66 1.96
CA LEU A 12 20.07 -17.93 3.14
C LEU A 12 20.35 -16.43 2.90
N ILE A 13 19.32 -15.61 3.07
CA ILE A 13 19.52 -14.34 3.77
C ILE A 13 19.24 -14.63 5.24
N VAL A 14 20.19 -15.29 5.92
CA VAL A 14 20.25 -15.21 7.39
C VAL A 14 21.11 -14.00 7.69
N ASN A 15 20.54 -12.81 7.43
CA ASN A 15 21.06 -11.62 8.07
C ASN A 15 20.41 -11.59 9.45
N LEU A 16 21.18 -11.94 10.48
CA LEU A 16 20.84 -11.62 11.87
C LEU A 16 20.99 -10.10 12.07
N SER A 17 20.32 -9.29 11.26
CA SER A 17 20.37 -7.84 11.34
C SER A 17 19.57 -7.41 12.57
N LYS A 18 20.26 -6.77 13.51
CA LYS A 18 19.61 -6.01 14.58
C LYS A 18 19.16 -4.65 14.03
N GLY A 19 18.17 -4.64 13.14
CA GLY A 19 17.69 -3.40 12.50
C GLY A 19 16.92 -3.64 11.20
N GLN A 20 16.27 -2.60 10.68
CA GLN A 20 15.58 -2.67 9.40
C GLN A 20 16.61 -2.88 8.28
N THR A 21 16.35 -3.83 7.39
CA THR A 21 17.30 -4.22 6.34
C THR A 21 16.87 -3.70 4.98
N LYS A 22 17.70 -2.86 4.35
CA LYS A 22 17.55 -2.53 2.94
C LYS A 22 17.89 -3.76 2.10
N PHE A 23 17.07 -4.09 1.11
CA PHE A 23 17.39 -5.11 0.12
C PHE A 23 17.07 -4.66 -1.30
N THR A 24 17.73 -5.28 -2.27
CA THR A 24 17.44 -5.11 -3.69
C THR A 24 16.72 -6.35 -4.18
N ILE A 25 15.65 -6.16 -4.95
CA ILE A 25 14.95 -7.26 -5.61
C ILE A 25 15.76 -7.61 -6.86
N SER A 26 16.42 -8.76 -6.82
CA SER A 26 17.32 -9.25 -7.89
C SER A 26 16.82 -10.54 -8.55
N TYR A 27 15.60 -10.96 -8.24
CA TYR A 27 14.97 -12.18 -8.77
C TYR A 27 13.53 -11.89 -9.20
N SER A 28 13.01 -12.72 -10.10
CA SER A 28 11.63 -12.70 -10.58
C SER A 28 11.20 -14.14 -10.85
N GLN A 29 9.95 -14.48 -10.53
CA GLN A 29 9.35 -15.79 -10.77
C GLN A 29 8.44 -15.78 -12.01
N GLY A 30 8.41 -14.67 -12.77
CA GLY A 30 7.70 -14.53 -14.05
C GLY A 30 6.24 -14.12 -13.93
N PHE A 31 5.79 -13.62 -12.77
CA PHE A 31 4.41 -13.15 -12.57
C PHE A 31 4.22 -11.66 -12.88
N GLY A 32 5.30 -10.98 -13.23
CA GLY A 32 5.32 -9.57 -13.58
C GLY A 32 6.68 -9.24 -14.17
N SER A 33 7.33 -8.22 -13.63
CA SER A 33 8.67 -7.84 -14.05
C SER A 33 9.52 -7.48 -12.85
N LEU A 34 10.83 -7.69 -12.99
CA LEU A 34 11.80 -7.25 -11.99
C LEU A 34 11.71 -5.72 -11.85
N PRO A 35 11.47 -5.19 -10.63
CA PRO A 35 11.39 -3.76 -10.45
C PRO A 35 12.76 -3.12 -10.66
N THR A 36 12.73 -1.93 -11.24
CA THR A 36 13.91 -1.10 -11.49
C THR A 36 14.09 -0.05 -10.41
N PHE A 37 15.34 0.34 -10.21
CA PHE A 37 15.74 1.56 -9.53
C PHE A 37 16.66 2.34 -10.46
N SER A 38 16.21 3.50 -10.92
CA SER A 38 17.05 4.42 -11.68
C SER A 38 17.85 5.31 -10.74
N ASN A 39 19.17 5.38 -10.91
CA ASN A 39 19.99 6.33 -10.17
C ASN A 39 19.49 7.76 -10.41
N TYR A 40 19.60 8.61 -9.39
CA TYR A 40 19.36 10.04 -9.54
C TYR A 40 20.62 10.75 -10.05
N THR A 41 20.41 11.87 -10.73
CA THR A 41 21.46 12.83 -11.10
C THR A 41 21.31 14.10 -10.26
N ASP A 42 22.34 14.95 -10.18
CA ASP A 42 22.32 16.15 -9.33
C ASP A 42 21.18 17.12 -9.68
N ASP A 43 20.80 17.21 -10.96
CA ASP A 43 19.68 18.02 -11.44
C ASP A 43 18.29 17.47 -11.05
N GLN A 44 18.25 16.22 -10.58
CA GLN A 44 17.03 15.56 -10.11
C GLN A 44 16.86 15.61 -8.59
N LEU A 45 17.89 16.04 -7.86
CA LEU A 45 17.81 16.26 -6.42
C LEU A 45 16.98 17.50 -6.13
N VAL A 46 16.13 17.42 -5.12
CA VAL A 46 15.36 18.59 -4.67
C VAL A 46 16.04 19.26 -3.49
N SER A 47 15.88 20.57 -3.35
CA SER A 47 16.22 21.28 -2.10
C SER A 47 15.27 20.87 -0.97
N MET A 48 15.69 21.09 0.28
CA MET A 48 14.81 20.87 1.44
C MET A 48 13.51 21.68 1.33
N LYS A 49 13.59 22.93 0.86
CA LYS A 49 12.41 23.76 0.62
C LYS A 49 11.46 23.10 -0.40
N GLN A 50 11.98 22.62 -1.53
CA GLN A 50 11.16 21.92 -2.53
C GLN A 50 10.56 20.63 -1.96
N ALA A 51 11.29 19.88 -1.13
CA ALA A 51 10.75 18.69 -0.47
C ALA A 51 9.57 19.01 0.46
N VAL A 52 9.65 20.10 1.22
CA VAL A 52 8.54 20.60 2.04
C VAL A 52 7.37 21.06 1.17
N ASP A 53 7.63 21.75 0.06
CA ASP A 53 6.60 22.18 -0.89
C ASP A 53 5.90 20.95 -1.52
N ILE A 54 6.65 19.90 -1.88
CA ILE A 54 6.11 18.62 -2.36
C ILE A 54 5.23 17.97 -1.29
N PHE A 55 5.70 17.92 -0.04
CA PHE A 55 4.93 17.35 1.06
C PHE A 55 3.60 18.10 1.26
N ASN A 56 3.64 19.43 1.28
CA ASN A 56 2.46 20.28 1.44
C ASN A 56 1.48 20.13 0.26
N TYR A 57 1.99 20.05 -0.98
CA TYR A 57 1.16 19.75 -2.15
C TYR A 57 0.46 18.39 -1.97
N VAL A 58 1.21 17.34 -1.60
CA VAL A 58 0.64 16.00 -1.40
C VAL A 58 -0.41 16.00 -0.31
N LYS A 59 -0.12 16.60 0.85
CA LYS A 59 -1.01 16.64 2.01
C LYS A 59 -2.27 17.48 1.78
N ASN A 60 -2.15 18.65 1.16
CA ASN A 60 -3.19 19.68 1.20
C ASN A 60 -3.91 19.88 -0.15
N GLU A 61 -3.26 19.61 -1.29
CA GLU A 61 -3.77 19.98 -2.62
C GLU A 61 -4.16 18.77 -3.48
N THR A 62 -3.60 17.59 -3.19
CA THR A 62 -3.98 16.39 -3.96
C THR A 62 -5.39 15.93 -3.68
N GLY A 63 -6.02 16.33 -2.58
CA GLY A 63 -7.35 15.84 -2.17
C GLY A 63 -7.40 14.34 -1.85
N ILE A 64 -6.25 13.65 -1.81
CA ILE A 64 -6.18 12.24 -1.41
C ILE A 64 -6.46 12.15 0.09
N GLU A 65 -7.38 11.26 0.47
CA GLU A 65 -7.67 10.98 1.87
C GLU A 65 -6.61 10.04 2.47
N PHE A 66 -5.75 10.58 3.33
CA PHE A 66 -4.65 9.87 3.99
C PHE A 66 -4.99 9.38 5.40
N LYS A 67 -6.08 9.86 6.02
CA LYS A 67 -6.45 9.44 7.38
C LYS A 67 -6.94 8.00 7.41
N TYR A 68 -7.48 7.50 6.31
CA TYR A 68 -7.84 6.09 6.18
C TYR A 68 -6.60 5.27 5.81
N SER A 69 -5.95 4.73 6.84
CA SER A 69 -4.68 4.00 6.71
C SER A 69 -4.82 2.48 6.87
N TYR A 70 -6.04 1.94 7.00
CA TYR A 70 -6.28 0.50 7.12
C TYR A 70 -5.83 -0.31 5.89
N ALA A 71 -5.91 0.28 4.70
CA ALA A 71 -5.49 -0.36 3.45
C ALA A 71 -5.18 0.67 2.36
N GLY A 72 -4.77 0.21 1.18
CA GLY A 72 -4.68 1.01 -0.04
C GLY A 72 -3.48 1.97 -0.12
N CYS A 73 -2.42 1.72 0.65
CA CYS A 73 -1.20 2.54 0.63
C CYS A 73 -0.54 2.56 -0.77
N GLU A 74 -0.52 1.43 -1.48
CA GLU A 74 -0.02 1.30 -2.85
C GLU A 74 -0.84 2.10 -3.86
N LYS A 75 -2.17 2.16 -3.68
CA LYS A 75 -3.05 2.99 -4.52
C LYS A 75 -2.82 4.48 -4.28
N ARG A 76 -2.73 4.91 -3.02
CA ARG A 76 -2.40 6.30 -2.66
C ARG A 76 -1.02 6.69 -3.18
N ALA A 77 0.01 5.89 -2.89
CA ALA A 77 1.37 6.14 -3.35
C ALA A 77 1.42 6.23 -4.87
N HIS A 78 0.73 5.35 -5.60
CA HIS A 78 0.73 5.43 -7.05
C HIS A 78 -0.04 6.63 -7.61
N ALA A 79 -1.17 7.01 -7.01
CA ALA A 79 -1.88 8.24 -7.38
C ALA A 79 -1.01 9.49 -7.17
N VAL A 80 -0.30 9.55 -6.03
CA VAL A 80 0.70 10.62 -5.79
C VAL A 80 1.79 10.57 -6.86
N SER A 81 2.30 9.39 -7.22
CA SER A 81 3.30 9.26 -8.28
C SER A 81 2.84 9.81 -9.63
N LEU A 82 1.60 9.55 -10.05
CA LEU A 82 1.04 10.12 -11.28
C LEU A 82 1.01 11.65 -11.21
N LEU A 83 0.56 12.22 -10.09
CA LEU A 83 0.48 13.65 -9.88
C LEU A 83 1.86 14.34 -9.85
N LEU A 84 2.88 13.69 -9.26
CA LEU A 84 4.25 14.19 -9.24
C LEU A 84 4.93 14.07 -10.61
N ASN A 85 4.66 12.99 -11.34
CA ASN A 85 5.14 12.82 -12.72
C ASN A 85 4.61 13.92 -13.65
N ALA A 86 3.32 14.25 -13.56
CA ALA A 86 2.74 15.36 -14.34
C ALA A 86 3.35 16.73 -13.99
N LYS A 87 3.92 16.87 -12.79
CA LYS A 87 4.70 18.05 -12.37
C LYS A 87 6.20 17.94 -12.67
N LYS A 88 6.64 16.87 -13.34
CA LYS A 88 8.04 16.57 -13.65
C LYS A 88 8.95 16.52 -12.42
N ILE A 89 8.41 16.08 -11.28
CA ILE A 89 9.16 15.92 -10.03
C ILE A 89 9.72 14.49 -9.98
N LYS A 90 11.06 14.36 -9.95
CA LYS A 90 11.70 13.06 -9.73
C LYS A 90 11.41 12.57 -8.32
N HIS A 91 10.99 11.32 -8.23
CA HIS A 91 10.67 10.67 -6.97
C HIS A 91 10.76 9.14 -7.13
N TYR A 92 10.65 8.44 -6.01
CA TYR A 92 10.72 6.99 -5.89
C TYR A 92 9.59 6.48 -4.99
N LYS A 93 9.44 5.17 -4.92
CA LYS A 93 8.61 4.50 -3.90
C LYS A 93 9.51 3.72 -2.97
N ILE A 94 9.33 3.95 -1.66
CA ILE A 94 9.89 3.09 -0.64
C ILE A 94 8.81 2.10 -0.17
N TRP A 95 9.17 0.83 -0.09
CA TRP A 95 8.32 -0.23 0.42
C TRP A 95 8.96 -0.82 1.66
N ASN A 96 8.19 -1.01 2.73
CA ASN A 96 8.61 -1.69 3.94
C ASN A 96 7.74 -2.92 4.15
N PHE A 97 8.35 -4.08 4.30
CA PHE A 97 7.67 -5.38 4.32
C PHE A 97 7.81 -6.05 5.69
N ASP A 98 6.77 -6.79 6.07
CA ASP A 98 6.87 -7.84 7.07
C ASP A 98 8.01 -8.80 6.66
N PRO A 99 8.99 -9.07 7.54
CA PRO A 99 10.08 -10.00 7.26
C PRO A 99 9.63 -11.35 6.70
N MET A 100 8.46 -11.85 7.13
CA MET A 100 7.94 -13.13 6.67
C MET A 100 7.54 -13.13 5.18
N LEU A 101 7.18 -11.97 4.60
CA LEU A 101 6.95 -11.86 3.15
C LEU A 101 8.25 -12.06 2.37
N VAL A 102 9.41 -11.71 2.94
CA VAL A 102 10.69 -11.81 2.24
C VAL A 102 11.24 -13.24 2.29
N SER A 103 11.04 -13.95 3.39
CA SER A 103 11.56 -15.30 3.59
C SER A 103 10.78 -16.05 4.67
N LEU A 104 10.50 -17.34 4.43
CA LEU A 104 9.87 -18.24 5.41
C LEU A 104 10.71 -18.46 6.68
N PHE A 105 12.00 -18.15 6.63
CA PHE A 105 12.90 -18.27 7.77
C PHE A 105 12.89 -17.03 8.68
N ASN A 106 12.23 -15.96 8.25
CA ASN A 106 12.07 -14.76 9.05
C ASN A 106 10.83 -14.87 9.93
N LYS A 107 10.93 -14.37 11.17
CA LYS A 107 9.77 -14.21 12.04
C LYS A 107 8.94 -13.02 11.58
N SER A 108 7.61 -13.19 11.54
CA SER A 108 6.71 -12.09 11.21
C SER A 108 6.89 -10.93 12.20
N GLN A 109 6.99 -9.74 11.64
CA GLN A 109 6.93 -8.48 12.38
C GLN A 109 6.32 -7.43 11.46
N LYS A 110 5.00 -7.51 11.31
CA LYS A 110 4.20 -6.60 10.50
C LYS A 110 4.45 -5.14 10.88
N PRO A 111 4.71 -4.25 9.92
CA PRO A 111 4.58 -2.80 10.13
C PRO A 111 3.29 -2.45 10.87
N THR A 112 3.38 -1.60 11.90
CA THR A 112 2.24 -1.09 12.67
C THR A 112 2.35 0.39 12.96
N ALA A 113 1.21 1.08 13.02
CA ALA A 113 1.15 2.49 13.40
C ALA A 113 -0.13 2.81 14.16
N THR A 114 -0.21 4.02 14.71
CA THR A 114 -1.45 4.55 15.27
C THR A 114 -2.39 4.99 14.15
N SER A 115 -3.66 4.60 14.22
CA SER A 115 -4.67 5.04 13.25
C SER A 115 -4.97 6.53 13.42
N LYS A 116 -4.89 7.30 12.32
CA LYS A 116 -5.40 8.68 12.27
C LYS A 116 -6.92 8.74 12.08
N ALA A 117 -7.57 7.61 11.78
CA ALA A 117 -9.00 7.53 11.52
C ALA A 117 -9.84 7.42 12.81
N GLY A 118 -9.27 6.83 13.87
CA GLY A 118 -9.87 6.80 15.21
C GLY A 118 -10.87 5.66 15.47
N LEU A 119 -10.93 4.60 14.65
CA LEU A 119 -11.70 3.39 14.98
C LEU A 119 -10.90 2.48 15.91
N SER A 120 -9.95 1.72 15.37
CA SER A 120 -8.93 1.00 16.14
C SER A 120 -7.71 1.86 16.45
N PRO A 121 -7.11 1.74 17.65
CA PRO A 121 -5.96 2.55 18.04
C PRO A 121 -4.72 2.23 17.18
N ASN A 122 -4.55 0.96 16.82
CA ASN A 122 -3.41 0.50 16.04
C ASN A 122 -3.88 -0.20 14.76
N ILE A 123 -3.06 -0.07 13.72
CA ILE A 123 -3.22 -0.75 12.44
C ILE A 123 -1.96 -1.55 12.16
N SER A 124 -2.11 -2.66 11.44
CA SER A 124 -1.02 -3.55 11.08
C SER A 124 -1.13 -3.93 9.62
N TRP A 125 0.00 -3.99 8.93
CA TRP A 125 0.06 -4.30 7.51
C TRP A 125 1.09 -5.38 7.23
N ALA A 126 0.86 -6.18 6.19
CA ALA A 126 1.92 -7.02 5.66
C ALA A 126 3.05 -6.18 5.02
N TYR A 127 2.72 -4.96 4.57
CA TYR A 127 3.67 -4.00 4.03
C TYR A 127 3.11 -2.57 4.08
N HIS A 128 3.97 -1.56 3.97
CA HIS A 128 3.57 -0.17 3.75
C HIS A 128 4.45 0.48 2.68
N VAL A 129 3.86 1.40 1.90
CA VAL A 129 4.54 2.08 0.79
C VAL A 129 4.25 3.57 0.82
N ALA A 130 5.29 4.35 0.54
CA ALA A 130 5.24 5.81 0.50
C ALA A 130 6.12 6.38 -0.62
N ILE A 131 5.96 7.68 -0.87
CA ILE A 131 6.83 8.41 -1.80
C ILE A 131 8.13 8.81 -1.11
N LEU A 132 9.24 8.64 -1.82
CA LEU A 132 10.57 9.08 -1.41
C LEU A 132 11.10 10.10 -2.41
N VAL A 133 11.70 11.18 -1.90
CA VAL A 133 12.47 12.15 -2.67
C VAL A 133 13.88 12.26 -2.09
N PHE A 134 14.87 12.41 -2.96
CA PHE A 134 16.25 12.64 -2.54
C PHE A 134 16.51 14.15 -2.44
N VAL A 135 16.92 14.59 -1.26
CA VAL A 135 17.18 15.99 -0.94
C VAL A 135 18.67 16.27 -0.96
N ASN A 136 19.09 17.31 -1.68
CA ASN A 136 20.46 17.81 -1.60
C ASN A 136 20.59 18.78 -0.41
N GLU A 137 21.35 18.38 0.61
CA GLU A 137 21.71 19.24 1.76
C GLU A 137 23.18 19.72 1.66
N GLY A 138 23.65 19.94 0.43
CA GLY A 138 25.00 20.41 0.13
C GLY A 138 26.00 19.26 0.03
N LYS A 139 26.44 18.71 1.17
CA LYS A 139 27.46 17.64 1.19
C LYS A 139 26.89 16.23 1.18
N GLU A 140 25.60 16.10 1.51
CA GLU A 140 24.94 14.81 1.64
C GLU A 140 23.60 14.82 0.90
N VAL A 141 23.25 13.65 0.36
CA VAL A 141 21.94 13.40 -0.22
C VAL A 141 21.10 12.65 0.79
N VAL A 142 20.02 13.29 1.26
CA VAL A 142 19.17 12.78 2.33
C VAL A 142 17.85 12.27 1.75
N PRO A 143 17.49 10.99 1.95
CA PRO A 143 16.18 10.48 1.53
C PRO A 143 15.10 10.95 2.50
N MET A 144 14.12 11.71 1.96
CA MET A 144 12.96 12.21 2.70
C MET A 144 11.68 11.55 2.20
N ILE A 145 10.75 11.28 3.12
CA ILE A 145 9.51 10.58 2.85
C ILE A 145 8.33 11.54 2.85
N VAL A 146 7.50 11.40 1.82
CA VAL A 146 6.22 12.11 1.69
C VAL A 146 5.10 11.11 1.97
N ASP A 147 4.68 11.06 3.24
CA ASP A 147 3.61 10.18 3.71
C ASP A 147 2.71 10.85 4.75
N PRO A 148 1.67 11.57 4.31
CA PRO A 148 0.71 12.18 5.21
C PRO A 148 -0.12 11.17 6.03
N ALA A 149 -0.13 9.88 5.67
CA ALA A 149 -0.85 8.87 6.43
C ALA A 149 -0.15 8.55 7.76
N LEU A 150 1.19 8.63 7.79
CA LEU A 150 1.99 8.38 9.00
C LEU A 150 2.47 9.66 9.69
N SER A 151 2.75 10.73 8.96
CA SER A 151 3.34 11.96 9.50
C SER A 151 2.54 13.19 9.10
N ASP A 152 2.55 14.24 9.91
CA ASP A 152 1.98 15.54 9.55
C ASP A 152 3.02 16.51 8.98
N GLU A 153 4.28 16.08 8.92
CA GLU A 153 5.43 16.81 8.39
C GLU A 153 6.34 15.91 7.52
N LEU A 154 7.19 16.55 6.72
CA LEU A 154 8.24 15.85 5.96
C LEU A 154 9.24 15.21 6.95
N ILE A 155 9.52 13.93 6.79
CA ILE A 155 10.40 13.17 7.69
C ILE A 155 11.47 12.41 6.92
N THR A 156 12.55 12.04 7.59
CA THR A 156 13.60 11.20 7.00
C THR A 156 13.10 9.77 6.77
N GLN A 157 13.76 9.05 5.86
CA GLN A 157 13.53 7.62 5.65
C GLN A 157 13.59 6.81 6.95
N GLN A 158 14.60 7.05 7.79
CA GLN A 158 14.76 6.31 9.04
C GLN A 158 13.60 6.58 10.00
N LYS A 159 13.21 7.86 10.17
CA LYS A 159 12.08 8.21 11.01
C LYS A 159 10.78 7.56 10.53
N TRP A 160 10.56 7.48 9.21
CA TRP A 160 9.40 6.81 8.62
C TRP A 160 9.39 5.29 8.90
N LEU A 161 10.56 4.63 8.84
CA LEU A 161 10.69 3.22 9.21
C LEU A 161 10.44 2.99 10.70
N ASP A 162 10.91 3.90 11.57
CA ASP A 162 10.73 3.80 13.02
C ASP A 162 9.26 3.97 13.44
N LEU A 163 8.52 4.88 12.78
CA LEU A 163 7.09 5.08 13.02
C LEU A 163 6.23 3.82 12.74
N GLN A 164 6.78 2.85 12.01
CA GLN A 164 6.12 1.59 11.67
C GLN A 164 6.40 0.46 12.68
N ASN A 165 7.13 0.72 13.77
CA ASN A 165 7.34 -0.21 14.89
C ASN A 165 7.75 -1.64 14.48
N ALA A 166 8.47 -1.77 13.36
CA ALA A 166 8.95 -3.05 12.82
C ALA A 166 10.47 -3.01 12.70
N PRO A 167 11.23 -3.04 13.82
CA PRO A 167 12.67 -2.88 13.84
C PRO A 167 13.45 -3.95 13.08
N THR A 168 12.85 -5.07 12.69
CA THR A 168 13.49 -6.11 11.86
C THR A 168 12.91 -6.18 10.45
N SER A 169 12.09 -5.20 10.04
CA SER A 169 11.46 -5.16 8.71
C SER A 169 12.48 -5.04 7.58
N TYR A 170 12.03 -5.39 6.37
CA TYR A 170 12.85 -5.31 5.17
C TYR A 170 12.28 -4.24 4.26
N PHE A 171 13.13 -3.35 3.74
CA PHE A 171 12.67 -2.29 2.86
C PHE A 171 13.44 -2.23 1.54
N THR A 172 12.78 -1.72 0.51
CA THR A 172 13.39 -1.49 -0.80
C THR A 172 12.90 -0.17 -1.40
N ILE A 173 13.68 0.37 -2.34
CA ILE A 173 13.37 1.62 -3.03
C ILE A 173 13.38 1.33 -4.52
N ILE A 174 12.28 1.66 -5.20
CA ILE A 174 12.09 1.36 -6.61
C ILE A 174 11.52 2.57 -7.36
N ASP A 175 11.61 2.53 -8.68
CA ASP A 175 11.07 3.56 -9.57
C ASP A 175 9.54 3.71 -9.40
N PRO A 176 9.00 4.92 -9.63
CA PRO A 176 7.60 5.23 -9.34
C PRO A 176 6.59 4.51 -10.25
N VAL A 177 7.04 3.96 -11.38
CA VAL A 177 6.20 3.23 -12.34
C VAL A 177 5.64 1.92 -11.75
N TRP A 178 6.31 1.34 -10.75
CA TRP A 178 5.91 0.07 -10.15
C TRP A 178 4.75 0.28 -9.19
N TYR A 179 3.57 -0.20 -9.57
CA TYR A 179 2.31 0.02 -8.86
C TYR A 179 2.17 -0.91 -7.66
N ASN A 180 2.35 -2.21 -7.87
CA ASN A 180 2.17 -3.24 -6.84
C ASN A 180 3.02 -4.49 -7.17
N TYR A 181 2.99 -5.51 -6.31
CA TYR A 181 3.84 -6.69 -6.38
C TYR A 181 3.04 -7.99 -6.32
N ALA A 182 3.61 -9.07 -6.83
CA ALA A 182 3.01 -10.39 -6.80
C ALA A 182 3.54 -11.22 -5.61
N THR A 183 2.63 -11.97 -5.00
CA THR A 183 2.90 -12.87 -3.89
C THR A 183 2.58 -14.32 -4.25
N THR A 184 3.12 -15.25 -3.46
CA THR A 184 2.82 -16.68 -3.62
C THR A 184 1.50 -17.11 -2.99
N ASP A 185 0.73 -16.21 -2.37
CA ASP A 185 -0.54 -16.52 -1.67
C ASP A 185 -1.58 -17.22 -2.56
N LYS A 186 -1.54 -16.94 -3.87
CA LYS A 186 -2.41 -17.59 -4.87
C LYS A 186 -1.79 -18.82 -5.51
N PHE A 187 -0.60 -19.24 -5.06
CA PHE A 187 0.13 -20.33 -5.70
C PHE A 187 -0.44 -21.68 -5.27
N LYS A 188 -0.37 -22.61 -6.21
CA LYS A 188 -0.59 -24.03 -5.96
C LYS A 188 0.73 -24.74 -6.25
N TYR A 189 1.16 -25.61 -5.34
CA TYR A 189 2.24 -26.54 -5.64
C TYR A 189 1.65 -27.80 -6.25
N TYR A 190 2.40 -28.44 -7.14
CA TYR A 190 1.94 -29.64 -7.83
C TYR A 190 2.70 -30.85 -7.29
N CYS A 191 1.96 -31.86 -6.84
CA CYS A 191 2.50 -33.17 -6.47
C CYS A 191 1.74 -34.23 -7.29
N ASN A 192 2.45 -35.03 -8.08
CA ASN A 192 1.86 -36.03 -8.99
C ASN A 192 0.72 -35.46 -9.85
N ASN A 193 0.95 -34.31 -10.50
CA ASN A 193 -0.03 -33.56 -11.30
C ASN A 193 -1.29 -33.08 -10.56
N THR A 194 -1.35 -33.23 -9.24
CA THR A 194 -2.42 -32.70 -8.42
C THR A 194 -1.99 -31.37 -7.84
N ALA A 195 -2.84 -30.35 -8.04
CA ALA A 195 -2.60 -29.00 -7.54
C ALA A 195 -3.07 -28.88 -6.08
N TYR A 196 -2.16 -28.53 -5.18
CA TYR A 196 -2.43 -28.29 -3.77
C TYR A 196 -2.24 -26.81 -3.46
N PRO A 197 -3.15 -26.16 -2.71
CA PRO A 197 -2.93 -24.81 -2.24
C PRO A 197 -1.74 -24.79 -1.28
N LEU A 198 -1.09 -23.63 -1.15
CA LEU A 198 -0.16 -23.44 -0.04
C LEU A 198 -0.87 -23.70 1.30
N PRO A 199 -0.16 -24.26 2.30
CA PRO A 199 -0.71 -24.42 3.65
C PRO A 199 -1.31 -23.09 4.16
N PRO A 200 -2.50 -23.10 4.80
CA PRO A 200 -3.13 -21.87 5.29
C PRO A 200 -2.30 -21.08 6.30
N CYS A 201 -1.29 -21.71 6.92
CA CYS A 201 -0.36 -21.09 7.84
C CYS A 201 0.83 -20.39 7.15
N MET A 202 0.94 -20.46 5.83
CA MET A 202 1.98 -19.78 5.06
C MET A 202 1.40 -18.52 4.41
N ASP A 203 1.87 -17.36 4.86
CA ASP A 203 1.62 -16.10 4.15
C ASP A 203 2.30 -16.15 2.77
N GLY A 204 1.76 -15.40 1.82
CA GLY A 204 2.34 -15.28 0.49
C GLY A 204 3.73 -14.64 0.54
N LEU A 205 4.74 -15.31 -0.01
CA LEU A 205 6.08 -14.75 -0.15
C LEU A 205 6.16 -13.78 -1.33
N LEU A 206 7.08 -12.83 -1.27
CA LEU A 206 7.46 -12.04 -2.43
C LEU A 206 7.99 -12.95 -3.53
N THR A 207 7.45 -12.77 -4.73
CA THR A 207 7.92 -13.45 -5.94
C THR A 207 9.08 -12.71 -6.61
N GLY A 208 9.37 -11.48 -6.16
CA GLY A 208 10.28 -10.55 -6.81
C GLY A 208 9.67 -9.85 -8.03
N ASP A 209 8.44 -10.20 -8.41
CA ASP A 209 7.72 -9.58 -9.51
C ASP A 209 6.90 -8.37 -9.07
N PHE A 210 7.06 -7.28 -9.79
CA PHE A 210 6.24 -6.08 -9.68
C PHE A 210 5.49 -5.82 -10.98
N PHE A 211 4.36 -5.14 -10.89
CA PHE A 211 3.54 -4.76 -12.04
C PHE A 211 3.19 -3.28 -12.01
N ARG A 212 2.92 -2.73 -13.19
CA ARG A 212 2.52 -1.33 -13.39
C ARG A 212 1.01 -1.21 -13.25
N ASN A 213 0.49 0.01 -13.15
CA ASN A 213 -0.96 0.24 -13.24
C ASN A 213 -1.37 0.32 -14.72
N ASP A 214 -1.34 -0.82 -15.38
CA ASP A 214 -1.77 -1.00 -16.77
C ASP A 214 -2.74 -2.19 -16.88
N GLY A 215 -3.16 -2.48 -18.12
CA GLY A 215 -4.05 -3.59 -18.43
C GLY A 215 -5.31 -3.60 -17.55
N ILE A 216 -5.58 -4.74 -16.91
CA ILE A 216 -6.78 -4.95 -16.10
C ILE A 216 -6.85 -3.98 -14.90
N SER A 217 -5.71 -3.68 -14.27
CA SER A 217 -5.69 -2.80 -13.08
C SER A 217 -6.08 -1.36 -13.41
N LEU A 218 -5.79 -0.92 -14.64
CA LEU A 218 -6.19 0.38 -15.17
C LEU A 218 -7.64 0.34 -15.68
N GLN A 219 -8.02 -0.72 -16.41
CA GLN A 219 -9.37 -0.89 -16.97
C GLN A 219 -10.45 -0.98 -15.88
N GLU A 220 -10.18 -1.70 -14.80
CA GLU A 220 -11.07 -1.85 -13.66
C GLU A 220 -10.95 -0.71 -12.64
N MET A 221 -10.06 0.25 -12.90
CA MET A 221 -9.88 1.47 -12.12
C MET A 221 -9.52 1.20 -10.65
N TRP A 222 -8.56 0.30 -10.41
CA TRP A 222 -8.22 -0.13 -9.04
C TRP A 222 -7.73 1.03 -8.16
N VAL A 223 -7.00 1.99 -8.74
CA VAL A 223 -6.50 3.16 -8.01
C VAL A 223 -7.65 4.08 -7.64
N GLU A 224 -8.50 4.44 -8.60
CA GLU A 224 -9.65 5.32 -8.42
C GLU A 224 -10.68 4.73 -7.44
N GLU A 225 -10.94 3.43 -7.54
CA GLU A 225 -11.80 2.69 -6.61
C GLU A 225 -11.27 2.83 -5.19
N ALA A 226 -9.98 2.60 -4.97
CA ALA A 226 -9.41 2.70 -3.64
C ALA A 226 -9.40 4.11 -3.06
N LEU A 227 -9.11 5.13 -3.87
CA LEU A 227 -9.17 6.52 -3.42
C LEU A 227 -10.61 6.90 -3.01
N ALA A 228 -11.61 6.47 -3.78
CA ALA A 228 -13.01 6.68 -3.45
C ALA A 228 -13.45 5.94 -2.17
N VAL A 229 -12.98 4.69 -1.97
CA VAL A 229 -13.21 3.94 -0.73
C VAL A 229 -12.65 4.69 0.47
N ASN A 230 -11.42 5.20 0.40
CA ASN A 230 -10.79 5.92 1.51
C ASN A 230 -11.59 7.16 1.95
N GLU A 231 -12.07 7.95 0.98
CA GLU A 231 -12.91 9.13 1.24
C GLU A 231 -14.24 8.77 1.92
N VAL A 232 -14.91 7.75 1.37
CA VAL A 232 -16.19 7.29 1.90
C VAL A 232 -16.00 6.67 3.28
N ALA A 233 -14.92 5.92 3.50
CA ALA A 233 -14.59 5.33 4.78
C ALA A 233 -14.44 6.39 5.87
N ILE A 234 -13.68 7.47 5.65
CA ILE A 234 -13.56 8.55 6.64
C ILE A 234 -14.90 9.20 6.95
N LYS A 235 -15.77 9.37 5.96
CA LYS A 235 -17.11 9.90 6.21
C LYS A 235 -17.95 8.91 7.03
N MET A 236 -17.95 7.63 6.67
CA MET A 236 -18.63 6.58 7.43
C MET A 236 -18.13 6.51 8.87
N ILE A 237 -16.82 6.61 9.10
CA ILE A 237 -16.22 6.64 10.43
C ILE A 237 -16.79 7.78 11.26
N LYS A 238 -16.88 8.99 10.71
CA LYS A 238 -17.45 10.15 11.43
C LYS A 238 -18.91 9.91 11.84
N ASP A 239 -19.68 9.20 11.02
CA ASP A 239 -21.07 8.90 11.33
C ASP A 239 -21.19 7.74 12.33
N VAL A 240 -20.38 6.69 12.18
CA VAL A 240 -20.31 5.54 13.10
C VAL A 240 -19.83 5.94 14.48
N LEU A 241 -18.90 6.89 14.59
CA LEU A 241 -18.40 7.38 15.88
C LEU A 241 -19.44 8.17 16.68
N LYS A 242 -20.52 8.67 16.04
CA LYS A 242 -21.66 9.30 16.72
C LYS A 242 -22.59 8.25 17.36
N GLU A 243 -22.53 7.00 16.91
CA GLU A 243 -23.34 5.91 17.44
C GLU A 243 -22.83 5.46 18.82
N ASN A 244 -23.75 4.97 19.65
CA ASN A 244 -23.41 4.44 20.98
C ASN A 244 -22.30 3.36 20.86
N PRO A 245 -21.19 3.45 21.64
CA PRO A 245 -20.13 2.45 21.67
C PRO A 245 -20.60 1.00 21.81
N SER A 246 -21.69 0.75 22.55
CA SER A 246 -22.22 -0.60 22.77
C SER A 246 -23.16 -1.09 21.66
N SER A 247 -23.53 -0.24 20.70
CA SER A 247 -24.50 -0.60 19.66
C SER A 247 -23.96 -1.66 18.72
N GLU A 248 -24.80 -2.64 18.40
CA GLU A 248 -24.44 -3.70 17.44
C GLU A 248 -24.16 -3.12 16.05
N LYS A 249 -24.95 -2.13 15.64
CA LYS A 249 -24.72 -1.33 14.43
C LYS A 249 -23.28 -0.81 14.36
N ARG A 250 -22.77 -0.19 15.43
CA ARG A 250 -21.41 0.35 15.45
C ARG A 250 -20.36 -0.74 15.26
N LYS A 251 -20.48 -1.88 15.94
CA LYS A 251 -19.53 -3.01 15.79
C LYS A 251 -19.51 -3.54 14.36
N VAL A 252 -20.69 -3.78 13.81
CA VAL A 252 -20.89 -4.24 12.43
C VAL A 252 -20.21 -3.29 11.44
N PHE A 253 -20.39 -1.97 11.60
CA PHE A 253 -19.74 -1.00 10.72
C PHE A 253 -18.24 -0.83 10.95
N ILE A 254 -17.74 -0.96 12.19
CA ILE A 254 -16.29 -0.99 12.44
C ILE A 254 -15.65 -2.14 11.67
N ASN A 255 -16.18 -3.35 11.82
CA ASN A 255 -15.68 -4.54 11.11
C ASN A 255 -15.75 -4.36 9.59
N LEU A 256 -16.84 -3.76 9.08
CA LEU A 256 -16.96 -3.44 7.66
C LEU A 256 -15.86 -2.48 7.21
N ILE A 257 -15.66 -1.36 7.94
CA ILE A 257 -14.76 -0.28 7.54
C ILE A 257 -13.29 -0.70 7.61
N GLU A 258 -12.92 -1.51 8.60
CA GLU A 258 -11.54 -2.00 8.75
C GLU A 258 -11.17 -3.05 7.71
N ASN A 259 -12.15 -3.75 7.15
CA ASN A 259 -11.96 -4.68 6.05
C ASN A 259 -12.21 -3.99 4.69
N PHE A 260 -11.13 -3.57 4.04
CA PHE A 260 -11.18 -2.83 2.79
C PHE A 260 -11.96 -3.53 1.67
N ASP A 261 -11.80 -4.84 1.50
CA ASP A 261 -12.49 -5.59 0.45
C ASP A 261 -13.99 -5.70 0.74
N SER A 262 -14.36 -6.00 1.98
CA SER A 262 -15.76 -6.02 2.43
C SER A 262 -16.42 -4.64 2.26
N LEU A 263 -15.72 -3.57 2.65
CA LEU A 263 -16.21 -2.20 2.46
C LEU A 263 -16.40 -1.89 0.98
N THR A 264 -15.42 -2.19 0.14
CA THR A 264 -15.46 -1.97 -1.31
C THR A 264 -16.66 -2.68 -1.93
N ASN A 265 -16.88 -3.95 -1.57
CA ASN A 265 -18.01 -4.74 -2.04
C ASN A 265 -19.35 -4.14 -1.59
N ALA A 266 -19.48 -3.77 -0.31
CA ALA A 266 -20.68 -3.11 0.21
C ALA A 266 -20.97 -1.77 -0.51
N LEU A 267 -19.93 -0.99 -0.83
CA LEU A 267 -20.05 0.28 -1.57
C LEU A 267 -20.41 0.08 -3.05
N LYS A 268 -20.02 -1.06 -3.64
CA LYS A 268 -20.44 -1.47 -5.01
C LYS A 268 -21.85 -2.08 -5.05
N GLY A 269 -22.44 -2.35 -3.88
CA GLY A 269 -23.72 -3.07 -3.78
C GLY A 269 -23.60 -4.56 -4.09
N THR A 270 -22.38 -5.11 -4.09
CA THR A 270 -22.10 -6.53 -4.32
C THR A 270 -21.88 -7.24 -2.97
N ILE A 271 -22.44 -8.44 -2.81
CA ILE A 271 -22.33 -9.34 -1.63
C ILE A 271 -22.16 -8.63 -0.30
N VAL A 272 -23.27 -8.48 0.38
CA VAL A 272 -23.36 -7.92 1.71
C VAL A 272 -23.60 -9.09 2.66
N SER A 273 -22.72 -9.29 3.67
CA SER A 273 -22.94 -10.31 4.70
C SER A 273 -24.34 -10.16 5.30
N ASP A 274 -24.92 -11.25 5.82
CA ASP A 274 -26.25 -11.20 6.42
C ASP A 274 -26.36 -10.15 7.54
N GLU A 275 -25.24 -9.83 8.19
CA GLU A 275 -25.10 -8.80 9.21
C GLU A 275 -25.27 -7.37 8.68
N ILE A 276 -24.88 -7.10 7.42
CA ILE A 276 -24.91 -5.76 6.84
C ILE A 276 -26.22 -5.51 6.05
N LYS A 277 -26.89 -6.57 5.57
CA LYS A 277 -28.17 -6.48 4.82
C LYS A 277 -29.24 -5.61 5.51
N PRO A 278 -29.43 -5.67 6.84
CA PRO A 278 -30.41 -4.82 7.53
C PRO A 278 -30.13 -3.32 7.42
N TYR A 279 -28.89 -2.92 7.10
CA TYR A 279 -28.44 -1.54 7.06
C TYR A 279 -28.31 -0.97 5.63
N LYS A 280 -28.97 -1.58 4.64
CA LYS A 280 -28.94 -1.13 3.24
C LYS A 280 -29.26 0.37 3.07
N ASP A 281 -30.23 0.88 3.82
CA ASP A 281 -30.68 2.27 3.71
C ASP A 281 -29.65 3.25 4.30
N PHE A 282 -28.90 2.79 5.31
CA PHE A 282 -27.76 3.53 5.85
C PHE A 282 -26.59 3.56 4.85
N LEU A 283 -26.38 2.50 4.07
CA LEU A 283 -25.31 2.40 3.07
C LEU A 283 -25.58 3.20 1.78
N ALA A 284 -26.85 3.33 1.37
CA ALA A 284 -27.25 3.99 0.14
C ALA A 284 -26.58 5.36 -0.12
N PRO A 285 -26.52 6.32 0.83
CA PRO A 285 -25.83 7.60 0.60
C PRO A 285 -24.32 7.43 0.37
N PHE A 286 -23.68 6.45 1.01
CA PHE A 286 -22.25 6.16 0.84
C PHE A 286 -21.95 5.49 -0.50
N GLN A 287 -22.82 4.58 -0.97
CA GLN A 287 -22.73 3.97 -2.30
C GLN A 287 -22.81 5.03 -3.41
N LYS A 288 -23.75 5.98 -3.29
CA LYS A 288 -23.87 7.11 -4.23
C LYS A 288 -22.61 7.98 -4.24
N GLN A 289 -22.06 8.29 -3.05
CA GLN A 289 -20.83 9.06 -2.94
C GLN A 289 -19.63 8.31 -3.52
N PHE A 290 -19.51 7.01 -3.25
CA PHE A 290 -18.46 6.16 -3.80
C PHE A 290 -18.44 6.20 -5.33
N ALA A 291 -19.59 6.01 -5.98
CA ALA A 291 -19.70 6.08 -7.44
C ALA A 291 -19.28 7.47 -8.00
N SER A 292 -19.73 8.55 -7.34
CA SER A 292 -19.36 9.91 -7.73
C SER A 292 -17.87 10.19 -7.55
N SER A 293 -17.28 9.76 -6.43
CA SER A 293 -15.87 9.95 -6.13
C SER A 293 -14.99 9.13 -7.07
N LYS A 294 -15.32 7.86 -7.32
CA LYS A 294 -14.61 7.00 -8.28
C LYS A 294 -14.58 7.62 -9.68
N SER A 295 -15.69 8.20 -10.14
CA SER A 295 -15.76 8.92 -11.42
C SER A 295 -14.91 10.19 -11.43
N ALA A 296 -14.93 10.96 -10.35
CA ALA A 296 -14.10 12.17 -10.21
C ALA A 296 -12.60 11.84 -10.24
N TRP A 297 -12.18 10.80 -9.51
CA TRP A 297 -10.80 10.33 -9.52
C TRP A 297 -10.37 9.84 -10.89
N LYS A 298 -11.23 9.13 -11.62
CA LYS A 298 -10.95 8.74 -13.01
C LYS A 298 -10.62 9.95 -13.87
N LYS A 299 -11.51 10.93 -13.90
CA LYS A 299 -11.33 12.14 -14.70
C LYS A 299 -10.01 12.85 -14.34
N ARG A 300 -9.68 12.91 -13.06
CA ARG A 300 -8.47 13.57 -12.57
C ARG A 300 -7.20 12.81 -12.94
N LEU A 301 -7.17 11.49 -12.72
CA LEU A 301 -6.00 10.67 -13.01
C LEU A 301 -5.76 10.50 -14.50
N ASP A 302 -6.83 10.41 -15.32
CA ASP A 302 -6.71 10.38 -16.77
C ASP A 302 -6.10 11.66 -17.34
N ALA A 303 -6.20 12.80 -16.65
CA ALA A 303 -5.60 14.07 -17.08
C ALA A 303 -4.09 14.17 -16.82
N VAL A 304 -3.52 13.22 -16.06
CA VAL A 304 -2.10 13.23 -15.63
C VAL A 304 -1.35 11.93 -15.96
N ARG A 305 -2.03 10.98 -16.59
CA ARG A 305 -1.44 9.75 -17.16
C ARG A 305 -0.87 10.03 -18.54
#